data_AF-A0A5C6RS77-F1
#
_entry.id   AF-A0A5C6RS77-F1
#
_cell.length_a   1.000
_cell.length_b   1.000
_cell.length_c   1.000
_cell.angle_alpha   90.00
_cell.angle_beta   90.00
_cell.angle_gamma   90.00
#
_symmetry.space_group_name_H-M   'P 1'
#
loop_
_entity.id
_entity.type
_entity.pdbx_description
1 polymer ?
#
loop_
_entity_poly.entity_id
_entity_poly.type
_entity_poly.pdbx_seq_one_letter_code
_entity_poly.pdbx_strand_id
1 'polypeptide(L)'
;MNKFLLILLLCLIAIKSFAGSDSTEVKARKLTYSDFLGKYSINDTSAAVIEIFFDKKDNNAKGEMSFLPITAGVFLIFPVIGAGLSVVSIPMFLHGSYTLIKYRKKKLVNVLTEYRNTGELPKGLRKKVTKSITYEQYNYE
;
A
#
# COMPACT_ATOMS: atom_id res chain seq x y z
N MET A 1 32.45 13.33 20.55
CA MET A 1 31.97 13.31 19.15
C MET A 1 31.73 11.90 18.57
N ASN A 2 31.57 10.85 19.39
CA ASN A 2 31.57 9.46 18.88
C ASN A 2 30.18 8.80 18.79
N LYS A 3 29.14 9.37 19.42
CA LYS A 3 27.79 8.75 19.46
C LYS A 3 27.03 8.91 18.12
N PHE A 4 27.15 10.05 17.45
CA PHE A 4 26.53 10.30 16.15
C PHE A 4 27.12 9.44 15.03
N LEU A 5 28.45 9.24 15.03
CA LEU A 5 29.12 8.32 14.11
C LEU A 5 28.66 6.87 14.29
N LEU A 6 28.41 6.46 15.52
CA LEU A 6 27.98 5.09 15.84
C LEU A 6 26.52 4.83 15.39
N ILE A 7 25.65 5.83 15.53
CA ILE A 7 24.27 5.78 15.01
C ILE A 7 24.26 5.75 13.48
N LEU A 8 25.12 6.56 12.82
CA LEU A 8 25.25 6.57 11.36
C LEU A 8 25.76 5.21 10.83
N LEU A 9 26.74 4.61 11.51
CA LEU A 9 27.29 3.29 11.16
C LEU A 9 26.23 2.17 11.29
N LEU A 10 25.44 2.18 12.37
CA LEU A 10 24.34 1.23 12.57
C LEU A 10 23.24 1.38 11.49
N CYS A 11 22.95 2.61 11.07
CA CYS A 11 21.99 2.89 10.01
C CYS A 11 22.46 2.33 8.65
N LEU A 12 23.77 2.45 8.35
CA LEU A 12 24.36 1.93 7.11
C LEU A 12 24.41 0.38 7.06
N ILE A 13 24.58 -0.28 8.19
CA ILE A 13 24.57 -1.76 8.28
C ILE A 13 23.16 -2.32 8.03
N ALA A 14 22.11 -1.63 8.51
CA ALA A 14 20.72 -2.04 8.29
C ALA A 14 20.31 -2.05 6.80
N ILE A 15 20.94 -1.22 5.96
CA ILE A 15 20.62 -1.11 4.53
C ILE A 15 21.16 -2.32 3.74
N LYS A 16 22.28 -2.93 4.17
CA LYS A 16 22.94 -4.03 3.42
C LYS A 16 22.17 -5.36 3.49
N SER A 17 21.37 -5.59 4.53
CA SER A 17 20.56 -6.82 4.67
C SER A 17 19.32 -6.89 3.76
N PHE A 18 19.12 -5.91 2.86
CA PHE A 18 17.98 -5.88 1.93
C PHE A 18 18.33 -6.29 0.49
N ALA A 19 19.46 -6.96 0.26
CA ALA A 19 19.78 -7.57 -1.04
C ALA A 19 19.05 -8.92 -1.17
N GLY A 20 17.77 -8.86 -1.56
CA GLY A 20 16.92 -10.05 -1.73
C GLY A 20 17.32 -10.88 -2.95
N SER A 21 17.52 -12.18 -2.72
CA SER A 21 17.79 -13.23 -3.70
C SER A 21 16.97 -13.11 -4.98
N ASP A 22 17.61 -13.39 -6.11
CA ASP A 22 16.96 -13.45 -7.42
C ASP A 22 16.33 -14.82 -7.62
N SER A 23 15.01 -14.87 -7.45
CA SER A 23 14.15 -15.87 -8.05
C SER A 23 13.77 -15.40 -9.47
N THR A 24 13.81 -16.30 -10.45
CA THR A 24 13.46 -16.08 -11.86
C THR A 24 11.97 -15.74 -12.10
N GLU A 25 11.14 -15.66 -11.06
CA GLU A 25 9.82 -15.03 -11.11
C GLU A 25 9.96 -13.50 -11.07
N VAL A 26 9.30 -12.80 -12.00
CA VAL A 26 9.17 -11.34 -11.95
C VAL A 26 8.60 -10.95 -10.59
N LYS A 27 9.46 -10.36 -9.74
CA LYS A 27 9.11 -9.97 -8.37
C LYS A 27 7.80 -9.17 -8.40
N ALA A 28 6.79 -9.60 -7.64
CA ALA A 28 5.46 -8.99 -7.59
C ALA A 28 5.46 -7.46 -7.42
N ARG A 29 6.51 -6.89 -6.82
CA ARG A 29 6.73 -5.44 -6.70
C ARG A 29 6.74 -4.71 -8.06
N LYS A 30 7.33 -5.33 -9.09
CA LYS A 30 7.54 -4.75 -10.42
C LYS A 30 6.30 -4.80 -11.32
N LEU A 31 5.35 -5.70 -11.04
CA LEU A 31 4.12 -5.88 -11.83
C LEU A 31 3.22 -4.64 -11.73
N THR A 32 2.78 -4.13 -12.87
CA THR A 32 1.83 -3.01 -13.03
C THR A 32 0.38 -3.48 -12.90
N TYR A 33 -0.57 -2.54 -12.84
CA TYR A 33 -2.00 -2.87 -12.79
C TYR A 33 -2.43 -3.72 -14.01
N SER A 34 -2.00 -3.33 -15.21
CA SER A 34 -2.25 -4.09 -16.44
C SER A 34 -1.62 -5.48 -16.42
N ASP A 35 -0.40 -5.62 -15.85
CA ASP A 35 0.22 -6.94 -15.68
C ASP A 35 -0.60 -7.84 -14.75
N PHE A 36 -1.18 -7.26 -13.69
CA PHE A 36 -2.02 -8.01 -12.76
C PHE A 36 -3.33 -8.44 -13.41
N LEU A 37 -3.99 -7.55 -14.15
CA LEU A 37 -5.19 -7.90 -14.89
C LEU A 37 -4.91 -9.02 -15.90
N GLY A 38 -3.88 -8.88 -16.73
CA GLY A 38 -3.58 -9.87 -17.77
C GLY A 38 -3.16 -11.24 -17.24
N LYS A 39 -2.50 -11.32 -16.08
CA LYS A 39 -1.98 -12.59 -15.53
C LYS A 39 -2.89 -13.25 -14.50
N TYR A 40 -3.58 -12.46 -13.69
CA TYR A 40 -4.28 -12.94 -12.50
C TYR A 40 -5.78 -12.64 -12.49
N SER A 41 -6.30 -11.79 -13.39
CA SER A 41 -7.75 -11.64 -13.53
C SER A 41 -8.33 -12.84 -14.26
N ILE A 42 -9.18 -13.59 -13.58
CA ILE A 42 -9.95 -14.71 -14.14
C ILE A 42 -11.44 -14.37 -14.33
N ASN A 43 -11.93 -13.34 -13.64
CA ASN A 43 -13.31 -12.86 -13.65
C ASN A 43 -13.41 -11.47 -12.99
N ASP A 44 -14.61 -10.88 -13.01
CA ASP A 44 -14.90 -9.56 -12.44
C ASP A 44 -14.57 -9.47 -10.94
N THR A 45 -14.72 -10.57 -10.20
CA THR A 45 -14.36 -10.63 -8.77
C THR A 45 -12.86 -10.44 -8.57
N SER A 46 -12.03 -11.14 -9.35
CA SER A 46 -10.57 -10.98 -9.30
C SER A 46 -10.11 -9.62 -9.82
N ALA A 47 -10.79 -9.05 -10.82
CA ALA A 47 -10.54 -7.69 -11.30
C ALA A 47 -10.82 -6.66 -10.21
N ALA A 48 -11.97 -6.76 -9.53
CA ALA A 48 -12.32 -5.91 -8.40
C ALA A 48 -11.35 -6.05 -7.21
N VAL A 49 -10.82 -7.25 -6.95
CA VAL A 49 -9.75 -7.44 -5.96
C VAL A 49 -8.48 -6.68 -6.35
N ILE A 50 -8.06 -6.76 -7.62
CA ILE A 50 -6.88 -6.04 -8.13
C ILE A 50 -7.10 -4.54 -7.96
N GLU A 51 -8.25 -4.03 -8.39
CA GLU A 51 -8.61 -2.62 -8.27
C GLU A 51 -8.57 -2.13 -6.82
N ILE A 52 -9.23 -2.83 -5.89
CA ILE A 52 -9.22 -2.47 -4.47
C ILE A 52 -7.79 -2.40 -3.91
N PHE A 53 -6.90 -3.31 -4.30
CA PHE A 53 -5.52 -3.30 -3.83
C PHE A 53 -4.72 -2.13 -4.41
N PHE A 54 -4.89 -1.83 -5.68
CA PHE A 54 -4.19 -0.72 -6.33
C PHE A 54 -4.73 0.63 -5.86
N ASP A 55 -6.05 0.82 -5.76
CA ASP A 55 -6.66 2.04 -5.25
C ASP A 55 -6.22 2.34 -3.80
N LYS A 56 -6.33 1.34 -2.90
CA LYS A 56 -5.93 1.52 -1.50
C LYS A 56 -4.46 1.86 -1.34
N LYS A 57 -3.61 1.32 -2.22
CA LYS A 57 -2.17 1.52 -2.15
C LYS A 57 -1.73 2.82 -2.81
N ASP A 58 -2.17 3.06 -4.04
CA ASP A 58 -1.65 4.14 -4.88
C ASP A 58 -2.39 5.46 -4.66
N ASN A 59 -3.69 5.44 -4.33
CA ASN A 59 -4.46 6.66 -4.06
C ASN A 59 -4.54 6.95 -2.56
N ASN A 60 -5.13 6.04 -1.76
CA ASN A 60 -5.37 6.31 -0.35
C ASN A 60 -4.06 6.42 0.45
N ALA A 61 -3.22 5.39 0.39
CA ALA A 61 -2.04 5.36 1.25
C ALA A 61 -1.02 6.46 0.91
N LYS A 62 -0.77 6.71 -0.38
CA LYS A 62 0.14 7.80 -0.80
C LYS A 62 -0.43 9.17 -0.45
N GLY A 63 -1.73 9.37 -0.64
CA GLY A 63 -2.41 10.59 -0.24
C GLY A 63 -2.25 10.86 1.25
N GLU A 64 -2.58 9.88 2.11
CA GLU A 64 -2.44 10.01 3.56
C GLU A 64 -0.99 10.24 4.02
N MET A 65 -0.02 9.56 3.40
CA MET A 65 1.40 9.73 3.73
C MET A 65 1.97 11.07 3.26
N SER A 66 1.36 11.73 2.27
CA SER A 66 1.82 13.04 1.80
C SER A 66 1.58 14.17 2.80
N PHE A 67 0.65 14.00 3.75
CA PHE A 67 0.32 15.03 4.74
C PHE A 67 1.47 15.36 5.68
N LEU A 68 2.27 14.38 6.10
CA LEU A 68 3.37 14.60 7.04
C LEU A 68 4.46 15.52 6.47
N PRO A 69 5.03 15.29 5.27
CA PRO A 69 6.01 16.21 4.70
C PRO A 69 5.41 17.59 4.39
N ILE A 70 4.14 17.67 4.00
CA ILE A 70 3.45 18.96 3.82
C ILE A 70 3.38 19.73 5.14
N THR A 71 2.90 19.07 6.21
CA THR A 71 2.84 19.65 7.55
C THR A 71 4.22 20.07 8.06
N ALA A 72 5.26 19.27 7.81
CA ALA A 72 6.62 19.61 8.17
C ALA A 72 7.09 20.90 7.45
N GLY A 73 6.74 21.08 6.18
CA GLY A 73 6.99 22.32 5.45
C GLY A 73 6.25 23.52 6.06
N VAL A 74 4.98 23.35 6.43
CA VAL A 74 4.19 24.40 7.10
C VAL A 74 4.79 24.76 8.47
N PHE A 75 5.24 23.77 9.24
CA PHE A 75 5.83 23.99 10.57
C PHE A 75 7.07 24.89 10.53
N LEU A 76 7.89 24.80 9.47
CA LEU A 76 9.08 25.65 9.31
C LEU A 76 8.73 27.13 9.13
N ILE A 77 7.59 27.44 8.50
CA ILE A 77 7.16 28.82 8.21
C ILE A 77 6.24 29.34 9.33
N PHE A 78 5.31 28.49 9.80
CA PHE A 78 4.29 28.82 10.80
C PHE A 78 4.25 27.74 11.89
N PRO A 79 5.10 27.82 12.93
CA PRO A 79 5.27 26.75 13.92
C PRO A 79 3.99 26.39 14.68
N VAL A 80 3.18 27.38 15.06
CA VAL A 80 1.93 27.16 15.80
C VAL A 80 0.91 26.40 14.95
N ILE A 81 0.74 26.79 13.67
CA ILE A 81 -0.17 26.12 12.74
C ILE A 81 0.34 24.72 12.43
N GLY A 82 1.64 24.57 12.17
CA GLY A 82 2.26 23.28 11.92
C GLY A 82 2.13 22.31 13.09
N ALA A 83 2.24 22.79 14.34
CA ALA A 83 2.04 21.96 15.52
C ALA A 83 0.59 21.42 15.59
N GLY A 84 -0.40 22.26 15.30
CA GLY A 84 -1.80 21.84 15.20
C GLY A 84 -2.02 20.78 14.11
N LEU A 85 -1.46 20.99 12.92
CA LEU A 85 -1.57 20.05 11.80
C LEU A 85 -0.87 18.72 12.08
N SER A 86 0.19 18.73 12.88
CA SER A 86 0.97 17.53 13.23
C SER A 86 0.14 16.48 13.96
N VAL A 87 -0.84 16.93 14.76
CA VAL A 87 -1.77 16.06 15.49
C VAL A 87 -2.60 15.19 14.54
N VAL A 88 -2.90 15.69 13.34
CA VAL A 88 -3.69 14.95 12.32
C VAL A 88 -2.77 14.22 11.33
N SER A 89 -1.67 14.85 10.92
CA SER A 89 -0.80 14.28 9.88
C SER A 89 -0.04 13.05 10.34
N ILE A 90 0.32 12.94 11.62
CA ILE A 90 1.05 11.77 12.14
C ILE A 90 0.16 10.51 12.11
N PRO A 91 -1.07 10.50 12.68
CA PRO A 91 -1.98 9.37 12.55
C PRO A 91 -2.28 8.99 11.11
N MET A 92 -2.53 9.96 10.22
CA MET A 92 -2.75 9.68 8.80
C MET A 92 -1.53 9.02 8.15
N PHE A 93 -0.33 9.51 8.42
CA PHE A 93 0.90 8.91 7.89
C PHE A 93 1.09 7.46 8.35
N LEU A 94 0.83 7.18 9.64
CA LEU A 94 0.90 5.83 10.19
C LEU A 94 -0.15 4.92 9.55
N HIS A 95 -1.38 5.41 9.38
CA HIS A 95 -2.45 4.67 8.71
C HIS A 95 -2.13 4.38 7.24
N GLY A 96 -1.61 5.36 6.50
CA GLY A 96 -1.16 5.18 5.12
C GLY A 96 -0.02 4.18 5.01
N SER A 97 0.97 4.27 5.91
CA SER A 97 2.09 3.32 6.00
C SER A 97 1.61 1.89 6.25
N TYR A 98 0.66 1.71 7.19
CA TYR A 98 0.01 0.43 7.43
C TYR A 98 -0.75 -0.08 6.19
N THR A 99 -1.45 0.82 5.49
CA THR A 99 -2.21 0.50 4.27
C THR A 99 -1.28 0.00 3.15
N LEU A 100 -0.10 0.61 2.95
CA LEU A 100 0.89 0.13 1.98
C LEU A 100 1.34 -1.32 2.25
N ILE A 101 1.52 -1.67 3.53
CA ILE A 101 1.92 -3.03 3.92
C ILE A 101 0.74 -4.00 3.74
N LYS A 102 -0.44 -3.61 4.19
CA LYS A 102 -1.67 -4.42 4.13
C LYS A 102 -2.09 -4.74 2.69
N TYR A 103 -1.88 -3.80 1.77
CA TYR A 103 -2.24 -3.90 0.35
C TYR A 103 -1.02 -4.05 -0.57
N ARG A 104 0.09 -4.61 -0.05
CA ARG A 104 1.29 -4.83 -0.86
C ARG A 104 1.04 -5.82 -2.01
N LYS A 105 1.67 -5.58 -3.17
CA LYS A 105 1.56 -6.42 -4.37
C LYS A 105 1.89 -7.91 -4.13
N LYS A 106 2.83 -8.23 -3.23
CA LYS A 106 3.12 -9.62 -2.83
C LYS A 106 1.90 -10.32 -2.23
N LYS A 107 1.11 -9.61 -1.41
CA LYS A 107 -0.10 -10.15 -0.80
C LYS A 107 -1.22 -10.27 -1.82
N LEU A 108 -1.30 -9.34 -2.78
CA LEU A 108 -2.23 -9.43 -3.90
C LEU A 108 -2.02 -10.72 -4.71
N VAL A 109 -0.77 -11.05 -5.07
CA VAL A 109 -0.45 -12.32 -5.74
C VAL A 109 -0.96 -13.51 -4.92
N ASN A 110 -0.64 -13.58 -3.63
CA ASN A 110 -1.07 -14.69 -2.79
C ASN A 110 -2.61 -14.84 -2.76
N VAL A 111 -3.34 -13.72 -2.60
CA VAL A 111 -4.80 -13.73 -2.55
C VAL A 111 -5.40 -14.18 -3.88
N LEU A 112 -4.87 -13.71 -5.00
CA LEU A 112 -5.37 -14.09 -6.33
C LEU A 112 -5.06 -15.54 -6.68
N THR A 113 -3.86 -16.02 -6.31
CA THR A 113 -3.49 -17.44 -6.48
C THR A 113 -4.36 -18.34 -5.61
N GLU A 114 -4.58 -17.97 -4.34
CA GLU A 114 -5.47 -18.70 -3.43
C GLU A 114 -6.90 -18.74 -3.97
N TYR A 115 -7.44 -17.58 -4.39
CA TYR A 115 -8.77 -17.49 -5.00
C TYR A 115 -8.91 -18.34 -6.26
N ARG A 116 -7.90 -18.37 -7.14
CA ARG A 116 -7.91 -19.23 -8.33
C ARG A 116 -7.98 -20.71 -7.96
N ASN A 117 -7.36 -21.11 -6.85
CA ASN A 117 -7.29 -22.52 -6.43
C ASN A 117 -8.51 -22.95 -5.60
N THR A 118 -9.03 -22.09 -4.74
CA THR A 118 -10.10 -22.43 -3.79
C THR A 118 -11.47 -21.89 -4.18
N GLY A 119 -11.52 -20.87 -5.05
CA GLY A 119 -12.73 -20.10 -5.33
C GLY A 119 -13.16 -19.17 -4.19
N GLU A 120 -12.41 -19.10 -3.10
CA GLU A 120 -12.78 -18.34 -1.90
C GLU A 120 -11.89 -17.12 -1.67
N LEU A 121 -12.52 -16.00 -1.32
CA LEU A 121 -11.83 -14.80 -0.86
C LEU A 121 -11.81 -14.72 0.67
N PRO A 122 -10.74 -14.15 1.27
CA PRO A 122 -10.72 -13.84 2.69
C PRO A 122 -11.95 -13.01 3.09
N LYS A 123 -12.63 -13.39 4.19
CA LYS A 123 -13.93 -12.81 4.61
C LYS A 123 -13.98 -11.28 4.54
N GLY A 124 -12.94 -10.60 5.04
CA GLY A 124 -12.86 -9.14 5.05
C GLY A 124 -12.67 -8.52 3.67
N LEU A 125 -12.07 -9.24 2.71
CA LEU A 125 -11.94 -8.81 1.33
C LEU A 125 -13.21 -9.09 0.54
N ARG A 126 -13.82 -10.26 0.74
CA ARG A 126 -15.10 -10.63 0.13
C ARG A 126 -16.16 -9.55 0.33
N LYS A 127 -16.32 -9.07 1.58
CA LYS A 127 -17.26 -7.97 1.90
C LYS A 127 -16.96 -6.68 1.12
N LYS A 128 -15.69 -6.37 0.88
CA LYS A 128 -15.29 -5.16 0.16
C LYS A 128 -15.55 -5.28 -1.34
N VAL A 129 -15.23 -6.44 -1.91
CA VAL A 129 -15.44 -6.75 -3.33
C VAL A 129 -16.92 -6.79 -3.67
N THR A 130 -17.75 -7.47 -2.85
CA THR A 130 -19.20 -7.44 -3.05
C THR A 130 -19.73 -6.01 -3.02
N LYS A 131 -19.25 -5.17 -2.10
CA LYS A 131 -19.66 -3.76 -2.04
C LYS A 131 -19.23 -2.96 -3.28
N SER A 132 -18.03 -3.18 -3.82
CA SER A 132 -17.56 -2.45 -5.01
C SER A 132 -18.34 -2.85 -6.26
N ILE A 133 -18.55 -4.16 -6.48
CA ILE A 133 -19.31 -4.68 -7.63
C ILE A 133 -20.76 -4.20 -7.58
N THR A 134 -21.41 -4.30 -6.41
CA THR A 134 -22.79 -3.79 -6.26
C THR A 134 -22.86 -2.29 -6.54
N TYR A 135 -21.92 -1.50 -6.01
CA TYR A 135 -21.90 -0.06 -6.27
C TYR A 135 -21.73 0.28 -7.75
N GLU A 136 -20.85 -0.44 -8.47
CA GLU A 136 -20.70 -0.27 -9.92
C GLU A 136 -22.00 -0.59 -10.65
N GLN A 137 -22.65 -1.72 -10.36
CA GLN A 137 -23.90 -2.10 -11.01
C GLN A 137 -25.01 -1.03 -10.87
N TYR A 138 -25.16 -0.41 -9.70
CA TYR A 138 -26.15 0.64 -9.48
C TYR A 138 -25.86 1.98 -10.18
N ASN A 139 -24.60 2.26 -10.56
CA ASN A 139 -24.26 3.53 -11.23
C ASN A 139 -24.41 3.46 -12.76
N TYR A 140 -24.70 2.27 -13.31
CA TYR A 140 -24.92 2.06 -14.74
C TYR A 140 -26.38 1.67 -15.07
N GLU A 141 -27.30 1.76 -14.09
CA GLU A 141 -28.77 1.72 -14.26
C GLU A 141 -29.36 3.13 -14.23
#